data_AF-A0A9P6P8G7-F1
#
_entry.id   AF-A0A9P6P8G7-F1
#
_cell.length_a   1.000
_cell.length_b   1.000
_cell.length_c   1.000
_cell.angle_alpha   90.00
_cell.angle_beta   90.00
_cell.angle_gamma   90.00
#
_symmetry.space_group_name_H-M   'P 1'
#
loop_
_entity.id
_entity.type
_entity.pdbx_description
1 polymer ?
#
loop_
_entity_poly.entity_id
_entity_poly.type
_entity_poly.pdbx_seq_one_letter_code
_entity_poly.pdbx_strand_id
1 'polypeptide(L)'
;MLATRSILNTVAQNPATRTALFRNAAIATVGVRRFNASPSSQEQCAAAESELLRQQRKVRPVSPHLTIYQPQITWYLSAAHRITGCALGGAFYFGALAYLAAPALGVAVDTASVVSTVAAAPVAAKILAKTTVAFPFVFHGLNGIRHLVWDAGKFIDIKDVYKTGYAVLGGTVVGSLYLASL
;
A
#
# COMPACT_ATOMS: atom_id res chain seq x y z
N MET A 1 -66.05 9.55 -61.88
CA MET A 1 -64.61 9.52 -61.54
C MET A 1 -64.25 8.06 -61.23
N LEU A 2 -63.87 7.28 -62.25
CA LEU A 2 -62.48 6.93 -62.59
C LEU A 2 -61.77 6.28 -61.39
N ALA A 3 -61.79 4.96 -61.20
CA ALA A 3 -61.13 3.89 -61.98
C ALA A 3 -59.61 4.11 -62.12
N THR A 4 -58.84 3.89 -61.04
CA THR A 4 -57.37 3.72 -61.15
C THR A 4 -56.76 3.03 -59.92
N ARG A 5 -57.09 1.76 -59.67
CA ARG A 5 -56.27 0.89 -58.79
C ARG A 5 -56.36 -0.58 -59.21
N SER A 6 -55.87 -0.94 -60.39
CA SER A 6 -55.81 -2.34 -60.83
C SER A 6 -54.73 -2.61 -61.89
N ILE A 7 -53.48 -2.22 -61.62
CA ILE A 7 -52.34 -2.64 -62.46
C ILE A 7 -51.17 -3.19 -61.64
N LEU A 8 -51.04 -2.85 -60.35
CA LEU A 8 -49.88 -3.28 -59.56
C LEU A 8 -49.96 -4.70 -58.98
N ASN A 9 -51.13 -5.34 -58.98
CA ASN A 9 -51.27 -6.71 -58.45
C ASN A 9 -51.11 -7.82 -59.50
N THR A 10 -50.99 -7.49 -60.79
CA THR A 10 -50.94 -8.51 -61.85
C THR A 10 -49.52 -8.99 -62.17
N VAL A 11 -48.48 -8.30 -61.67
CA VAL A 11 -47.08 -8.68 -61.92
C VAL A 11 -46.56 -9.71 -60.91
N ALA A 12 -47.23 -9.87 -59.77
CA ALA A 12 -46.80 -10.76 -58.69
C ALA A 12 -47.24 -12.23 -58.84
N GLN A 13 -48.07 -12.58 -59.85
CA GLN A 13 -48.73 -13.89 -59.92
C GLN A 13 -48.33 -14.77 -61.11
N ASN A 14 -47.32 -14.39 -61.92
CA ASN A 14 -46.93 -15.21 -63.07
C ASN A 14 -45.62 -15.98 -62.82
N PRO A 15 -45.64 -17.31 -62.61
CA PRO A 15 -44.44 -18.09 -62.31
C PRO A 15 -43.50 -18.30 -63.53
N ALA A 16 -43.96 -18.02 -64.75
CA ALA A 16 -43.16 -18.17 -65.97
C ALA A 16 -42.03 -17.13 -66.11
N THR A 17 -42.12 -15.98 -65.46
CA THR A 17 -41.09 -14.92 -65.49
C THR A 17 -39.99 -15.10 -64.46
N ARG A 18 -40.15 -16.00 -63.47
CA ARG A 18 -39.08 -16.32 -62.51
C ARG A 18 -37.97 -17.19 -63.12
N THR A 19 -38.29 -17.97 -64.13
CA THR A 19 -37.39 -19.01 -64.65
C THR A 19 -36.44 -18.51 -65.76
N ALA A 20 -36.67 -17.32 -66.31
CA ALA A 20 -35.87 -16.78 -67.41
C ALA A 20 -34.62 -15.96 -66.98
N LEU A 21 -34.52 -15.57 -65.70
CA LEU A 21 -33.42 -14.73 -65.21
C LEU A 21 -32.21 -15.49 -64.67
N PHE A 22 -32.29 -16.80 -64.48
CA PHE A 22 -31.21 -17.59 -63.89
C PHE A 22 -30.33 -18.34 -64.90
N ARG A 23 -30.44 -18.04 -66.20
CA ARG A 23 -29.74 -18.82 -67.23
C ARG A 23 -28.33 -18.34 -67.60
N ASN A 24 -27.90 -17.15 -67.16
CA ASN A 24 -26.58 -16.59 -67.52
C ASN A 24 -25.86 -15.93 -66.34
N ALA A 25 -25.48 -16.72 -65.33
CA ALA A 25 -24.42 -16.30 -64.40
C ALA A 25 -23.30 -17.34 -64.46
N ALA A 26 -22.27 -17.01 -65.23
CA ALA A 26 -21.02 -17.76 -65.25
C ALA A 26 -20.52 -17.91 -63.80
N ILE A 27 -20.22 -19.14 -63.40
CA ILE A 27 -19.60 -19.44 -62.11
C ILE A 27 -18.17 -18.91 -62.19
N ALA A 28 -17.97 -17.65 -61.81
CA ALA A 28 -16.66 -17.16 -61.45
C ALA A 28 -16.24 -17.92 -60.19
N THR A 29 -15.20 -18.74 -60.28
CA THR A 29 -14.51 -19.30 -59.12
C THR A 29 -13.95 -18.13 -58.30
N VAL A 30 -14.74 -17.64 -57.36
CA VAL A 30 -14.29 -16.68 -56.35
C VAL A 30 -13.24 -17.40 -55.54
N GLY A 31 -11.97 -17.10 -55.82
CA GLY A 31 -10.85 -17.55 -55.01
C GLY A 31 -11.05 -17.02 -53.60
N VAL A 32 -11.50 -17.89 -52.69
CA VAL A 32 -11.57 -17.57 -51.26
C VAL A 32 -10.13 -17.42 -50.79
N ARG A 33 -9.64 -16.17 -50.74
CA ARG A 33 -8.42 -15.85 -50.00
C ARG A 33 -8.70 -16.23 -48.55
N ARG A 34 -8.20 -17.39 -48.11
CA ARG A 34 -8.12 -17.70 -46.69
C ARG A 34 -7.10 -16.73 -46.10
N PHE A 35 -7.59 -15.68 -45.47
CA PHE A 35 -6.78 -14.92 -44.54
C PHE A 35 -6.46 -15.86 -43.38
N ASN A 36 -5.24 -16.40 -43.36
CA ASN A 36 -4.68 -16.90 -42.12
C ASN A 36 -4.55 -15.69 -41.21
N ALA A 37 -5.51 -15.48 -40.32
CA ALA A 37 -5.35 -14.57 -39.20
C ALA A 37 -4.19 -15.11 -38.37
N SER A 38 -3.01 -14.52 -38.50
CA SER A 38 -1.92 -14.81 -37.58
C SER A 38 -2.41 -14.42 -36.18
N PRO A 39 -2.21 -15.26 -35.15
CA PRO A 39 -2.57 -14.90 -33.77
C PRO A 39 -1.73 -13.72 -33.22
N SER A 40 -0.87 -13.12 -34.05
CA SER A 40 0.16 -12.16 -33.67
C SER A 40 -0.33 -10.72 -33.51
N SER A 41 -1.43 -10.30 -34.14
CA SER A 41 -1.82 -8.88 -34.10
C SER A 41 -2.45 -8.47 -32.76
N GLN A 42 -3.26 -9.33 -32.15
CA GLN A 42 -3.90 -9.04 -30.86
C GLN A 42 -2.91 -9.09 -29.69
N GLU A 43 -1.99 -10.06 -29.68
CA GLU A 43 -0.98 -10.21 -28.62
C GLU A 43 0.09 -9.09 -28.68
N GLN A 44 0.47 -8.66 -29.89
CA GLN A 44 1.35 -7.49 -30.09
C GLN A 44 0.65 -6.17 -29.71
N CYS A 45 -0.66 -6.01 -30.00
CA CYS A 45 -1.44 -4.85 -29.55
C CYS A 45 -1.54 -4.78 -28.02
N ALA A 46 -1.83 -5.90 -27.35
CA ALA A 46 -1.95 -5.94 -25.89
C ALA A 46 -0.62 -5.65 -25.19
N ALA A 47 0.50 -6.18 -25.70
CA ALA A 47 1.82 -5.90 -25.18
C ALA A 47 2.20 -4.42 -25.38
N ALA A 48 1.97 -3.86 -26.57
CA ALA A 48 2.23 -2.46 -26.89
C ALA A 48 1.36 -1.50 -26.07
N GLU A 49 0.08 -1.81 -25.88
CA GLU A 49 -0.83 -1.05 -25.02
C GLU A 49 -0.34 -1.03 -23.57
N SER A 50 0.06 -2.20 -23.04
CA SER A 50 0.58 -2.29 -21.67
C SER A 50 1.82 -1.43 -21.46
N GLU A 51 2.67 -1.33 -22.49
CA GLU A 51 3.87 -0.51 -22.47
C GLU A 51 3.53 0.98 -22.52
N LEU A 52 2.60 1.40 -23.38
CA LEU A 52 2.10 2.77 -23.41
C LEU A 52 1.52 3.18 -22.05
N LEU A 53 0.74 2.30 -21.41
CA LEU A 53 0.21 2.56 -20.06
C LEU A 53 1.32 2.65 -19.00
N ARG A 54 2.39 1.86 -19.10
CA ARG A 54 3.58 2.01 -18.23
C ARG A 54 4.25 3.36 -18.44
N GLN A 55 4.46 3.77 -19.69
CA GLN A 55 5.07 5.06 -20.02
C GLN A 55 4.21 6.23 -19.53
N GLN A 56 2.88 6.13 -19.68
CA GLN A 56 1.95 7.10 -19.10
C GLN A 56 1.99 7.14 -17.57
N ARG A 57 2.15 5.99 -16.88
CA ARG A 57 2.26 5.95 -15.41
C ARG A 57 3.52 6.64 -14.90
N LYS A 58 4.62 6.62 -15.64
CA LYS A 58 5.87 7.30 -15.25
C LYS A 58 5.75 8.82 -15.19
N VAL A 59 4.89 9.41 -16.03
CA VAL A 59 4.71 10.87 -16.12
C VAL A 59 3.56 11.40 -15.26
N ARG A 60 2.76 10.50 -14.65
CA ARG A 60 1.66 10.92 -13.77
C ARG A 60 2.23 11.38 -12.42
N PRO A 61 1.93 12.60 -11.97
CA PRO A 61 2.34 13.04 -10.64
C PRO A 61 1.62 12.22 -9.57
N VAL A 62 2.32 11.96 -8.46
CA VAL A 62 1.71 11.38 -7.26
C VAL A 62 1.01 12.51 -6.51
N SER A 63 -0.27 12.33 -6.18
CA SER A 63 -1.00 13.29 -5.35
C SER A 63 -0.30 13.46 -3.99
N PRO A 64 -0.16 14.69 -3.47
CA PRO A 64 0.43 14.88 -2.15
C PRO A 64 -0.41 14.14 -1.09
N HIS A 65 0.27 13.57 -0.10
CA HIS A 65 -0.38 12.78 0.96
C HIS A 65 0.02 13.29 2.34
N LEU A 66 1.23 12.98 2.82
CA LEU A 66 1.69 13.36 4.17
C LEU A 66 1.80 14.88 4.34
N THR A 67 2.07 15.61 3.27
CA THR A 67 2.26 17.06 3.29
C THR A 67 0.94 17.84 3.41
N ILE A 68 -0.20 17.22 3.08
CA ILE A 68 -1.52 17.88 3.10
C ILE A 68 -2.52 17.23 4.05
N TYR A 69 -2.23 16.03 4.57
CA TYR A 69 -3.16 15.29 5.41
C TYR A 69 -3.25 15.93 6.81
N GLN A 70 -4.47 16.02 7.34
CA GLN A 70 -4.70 16.58 8.67
C GLN A 70 -3.94 15.79 9.75
N PRO A 71 -3.19 16.45 10.64
CA PRO A 71 -2.66 15.84 11.85
C PRO A 71 -3.75 15.21 12.72
N GLN A 72 -3.64 13.91 12.96
CA GLN A 72 -4.59 13.13 13.79
C GLN A 72 -3.82 12.17 14.69
N ILE A 73 -4.31 11.99 15.92
CA ILE A 73 -3.65 11.12 16.91
C ILE A 73 -3.50 9.67 16.41
N THR A 74 -4.38 9.22 15.52
CA THR A 74 -4.38 7.87 14.94
C THR A 74 -3.07 7.56 14.22
N TRP A 75 -2.73 8.33 13.19
CA TRP A 75 -1.53 8.08 12.39
C TRP A 75 -0.25 8.56 13.09
N TYR A 76 -0.31 9.60 13.93
CA TYR A 76 0.84 10.02 14.74
C TYR A 76 1.27 8.95 15.74
N LEU A 77 0.34 8.34 16.49
CA LEU A 77 0.68 7.25 17.41
C LEU A 77 1.17 6.02 16.66
N SER A 78 0.61 5.73 15.47
CA SER A 78 1.13 4.64 14.62
C SER A 78 2.56 4.90 14.15
N ALA A 79 2.86 6.11 13.69
CA ALA A 79 4.22 6.50 13.29
C ALA A 79 5.18 6.45 14.48
N ALA A 80 4.78 7.00 15.63
CA ALA A 80 5.56 6.93 16.87
C ALA A 80 5.82 5.47 17.30
N HIS A 81 4.86 4.56 17.12
CA HIS A 81 5.03 3.14 17.47
C HIS A 81 6.10 2.47 16.61
N ARG A 82 6.11 2.79 15.30
CA ARG A 82 7.17 2.34 14.39
C ARG A 82 8.53 2.93 14.75
N ILE A 83 8.60 4.25 14.96
CA ILE A 83 9.85 4.94 15.30
C ILE A 83 10.44 4.40 16.61
N THR A 84 9.63 4.30 17.66
CA THR A 84 10.07 3.76 18.95
C THR A 84 10.48 2.29 18.84
N GLY A 85 9.78 1.48 18.05
CA GLY A 85 10.16 0.09 17.78
C GLY A 85 11.51 -0.03 17.06
N CYS A 86 11.72 0.75 16.00
CA CYS A 86 13.00 0.82 15.30
C CYS A 86 14.13 1.35 16.20
N ALA A 87 13.86 2.36 17.04
CA ALA A 87 14.85 2.92 17.95
C ALA A 87 15.26 1.91 19.03
N LEU A 88 14.30 1.23 19.66
CA LEU A 88 14.58 0.21 20.68
C LEU A 88 15.28 -1.01 20.08
N GLY A 89 14.77 -1.53 18.96
CA GLY A 89 15.41 -2.64 18.25
C GLY A 89 16.81 -2.29 17.77
N GLY A 90 16.98 -1.10 17.19
CA GLY A 90 18.28 -0.57 16.78
C GLY A 90 19.23 -0.46 17.96
N ALA A 91 18.82 0.18 19.06
CA ALA A 91 19.65 0.30 20.26
C ALA A 91 20.08 -1.07 20.81
N PHE A 92 19.17 -2.05 20.82
CA PHE A 92 19.49 -3.42 21.22
C PHE A 92 20.53 -4.07 20.31
N TYR A 93 20.33 -4.05 18.99
CA TYR A 93 21.25 -4.67 18.04
C TYR A 93 22.62 -3.96 18.02
N PHE A 94 22.64 -2.63 17.97
CA PHE A 94 23.89 -1.87 18.00
C PHE A 94 24.64 -2.06 19.32
N GLY A 95 23.93 -2.08 20.45
CA GLY A 95 24.52 -2.37 21.76
C GLY A 95 25.12 -3.76 21.84
N ALA A 96 24.40 -4.78 21.37
CA ALA A 96 24.89 -6.16 21.33
C ALA A 96 26.10 -6.33 20.42
N LEU A 97 26.08 -5.71 19.22
CA LEU A 97 27.21 -5.74 18.30
C LEU A 97 28.42 -4.98 18.84
N ALA A 98 28.21 -3.82 19.48
CA ALA A 98 29.28 -3.06 20.12
C ALA A 98 29.92 -3.85 21.26
N TYR A 99 29.11 -4.52 22.08
CA TYR A 99 29.58 -5.40 23.15
C TYR A 99 30.41 -6.57 22.59
N LEU A 100 29.96 -7.19 21.49
CA LEU A 100 30.68 -8.30 20.85
C LEU A 100 31.99 -7.85 20.19
N ALA A 101 32.00 -6.68 19.53
CA ALA A 101 33.16 -6.16 18.81
C ALA A 101 34.20 -5.49 19.73
N ALA A 102 33.79 -5.06 20.92
CA ALA A 102 34.61 -4.32 21.89
C ALA A 102 36.01 -4.93 22.14
N PRO A 103 36.15 -6.24 22.42
CA PRO A 103 37.47 -6.86 22.63
C PRO A 103 38.38 -6.79 21.41
N ALA A 104 37.82 -6.94 20.20
CA ALA A 104 38.58 -6.90 18.95
C ALA A 104 39.03 -5.48 18.58
N LEU A 105 38.28 -4.46 18.99
CA LEU A 105 38.58 -3.05 18.76
C LEU A 105 39.41 -2.41 19.87
N GLY A 106 39.71 -3.15 20.94
CA GLY A 106 40.40 -2.61 22.13
C GLY A 106 39.57 -1.57 22.90
N VAL A 107 38.24 -1.56 22.73
CA VAL A 107 37.32 -0.64 23.41
C VAL A 107 36.66 -1.36 24.58
N ALA A 108 36.63 -0.76 25.76
CA ALA A 108 35.96 -1.33 26.92
C ALA A 108 34.45 -1.03 26.92
N VAL A 109 33.66 -1.89 26.28
CA VAL A 109 32.19 -1.88 26.37
C VAL A 109 31.72 -3.10 27.17
N ASP A 110 32.26 -3.26 28.39
CA ASP A 110 31.86 -4.32 29.31
C ASP A 110 30.92 -3.77 30.40
N THR A 111 30.37 -4.66 31.22
CA THR A 111 29.42 -4.25 32.26
C THR A 111 30.06 -3.30 33.29
N ALA A 112 31.32 -3.52 33.66
CA ALA A 112 32.00 -2.70 34.65
C ALA A 112 32.31 -1.29 34.10
N SER A 113 32.71 -1.17 32.83
CA SER A 113 32.96 0.12 32.19
C SER A 113 31.67 0.94 32.05
N VAL A 114 30.54 0.30 31.71
CA VAL A 114 29.23 0.97 31.64
C VAL A 114 28.78 1.43 33.02
N VAL A 115 28.85 0.56 34.04
CA VAL A 115 28.44 0.90 35.42
C VAL A 115 29.27 2.04 35.98
N SER A 116 30.60 2.01 35.81
CA SER A 116 31.49 3.08 36.27
C SER A 116 31.24 4.41 35.54
N THR A 117 31.03 4.37 34.23
CA THR A 117 30.69 5.55 33.42
C THR A 117 29.37 6.17 33.89
N VAL A 118 28.33 5.34 34.08
CA VAL A 118 27.04 5.81 34.59
C VAL A 118 27.18 6.33 36.02
N ALA A 119 27.95 5.68 36.89
CA ALA A 119 28.15 6.11 38.26
C ALA A 119 28.81 7.51 38.33
N ALA A 120 29.82 7.74 37.51
CA ALA A 120 30.55 9.02 37.42
C ALA A 120 29.75 10.14 36.73
N ALA A 121 28.68 9.81 36.00
CA ALA A 121 27.91 10.80 35.27
C ALA A 121 27.18 11.80 36.20
N PRO A 122 27.08 13.09 35.81
CA PRO A 122 26.26 14.07 36.51
C PRO A 122 24.80 13.63 36.60
N VAL A 123 24.10 14.07 37.65
CA VAL A 123 22.68 13.73 37.88
C VAL A 123 21.82 14.07 36.66
N ALA A 124 22.05 15.23 36.04
CA ALA A 124 21.34 15.63 34.82
C ALA A 124 21.54 14.64 33.66
N ALA A 125 22.76 14.15 33.45
CA ALA A 125 23.06 13.17 32.41
C ALA A 125 22.40 11.81 32.70
N LYS A 126 22.35 11.39 33.97
CA LYS A 126 21.64 10.19 34.41
C LYS A 126 20.15 10.28 34.13
N ILE A 127 19.51 11.39 34.52
CA ILE A 127 18.07 11.62 34.28
C ILE A 127 17.78 11.63 32.77
N LEU A 128 18.59 12.33 31.99
CA LEU A 128 18.44 12.39 30.54
C LEU A 128 18.57 11.00 29.90
N ALA A 129 19.61 10.24 30.25
CA ALA A 129 19.81 8.89 29.73
C ALA A 129 18.64 7.97 30.09
N LYS A 130 18.20 7.98 31.36
CA LYS A 130 17.07 7.17 31.84
C LYS A 130 15.78 7.53 31.12
N THR A 131 15.42 8.81 31.04
CA THR A 131 14.20 9.27 30.34
C THR A 131 14.24 8.95 28.85
N THR A 132 15.39 9.09 28.19
CA THR A 132 15.57 8.80 26.76
C THR A 132 15.31 7.32 26.44
N VAL A 133 15.66 6.40 27.34
CA VAL A 133 15.38 4.96 27.18
C VAL A 133 13.98 4.61 27.66
N ALA A 134 13.54 5.16 28.80
CA ALA A 134 12.26 4.86 29.41
C ALA A 134 11.08 5.29 28.53
N PHE A 135 11.13 6.49 27.94
CA PHE A 135 10.05 7.02 27.12
C PHE A 135 9.66 6.13 25.94
N PRO A 136 10.56 5.78 25.01
CA PRO A 136 10.22 4.90 23.91
C PRO A 136 9.84 3.50 24.39
N PHE A 137 10.47 2.98 25.46
CA PHE A 137 10.16 1.66 26.01
C PHE A 137 8.72 1.57 26.52
N VAL A 138 8.31 2.50 27.38
CA VAL A 138 6.96 2.53 27.95
C VAL A 138 5.93 2.80 26.85
N PHE A 139 6.17 3.79 25.98
CA PHE A 139 5.25 4.09 24.89
C PHE A 139 5.05 2.90 23.95
N HIS A 140 6.16 2.26 23.51
CA HIS A 140 6.09 1.15 22.58
C HIS A 140 5.37 -0.05 23.20
N GLY A 141 5.64 -0.36 24.48
CA GLY A 141 4.95 -1.42 25.21
C GLY A 141 3.45 -1.16 25.37
N LEU A 142 3.06 0.01 25.87
CA LEU A 142 1.63 0.35 26.07
C LEU A 142 0.88 0.43 24.74
N ASN A 143 1.45 1.08 23.73
CA ASN A 143 0.80 1.16 22.42
C ASN A 143 0.80 -0.21 21.71
N GLY A 144 1.79 -1.06 21.95
CA GLY A 144 1.81 -2.46 21.49
C GLY A 144 0.66 -3.28 22.08
N ILE A 145 0.40 -3.16 23.39
CA ILE A 145 -0.78 -3.78 24.01
C ILE A 145 -2.07 -3.28 23.36
N ARG A 146 -2.19 -1.96 23.13
CA ARG A 146 -3.33 -1.38 22.41
C ARG A 146 -3.51 -1.99 21.01
N HIS A 147 -2.42 -2.20 20.26
CA HIS A 147 -2.47 -2.86 18.95
C HIS A 147 -2.94 -4.32 19.06
N LEU A 148 -2.42 -5.11 20.01
CA LEU A 148 -2.87 -6.49 20.22
C LEU A 148 -4.36 -6.56 20.59
N VAL A 149 -4.86 -5.58 21.35
CA VAL A 149 -6.28 -5.47 21.68
C VAL A 149 -7.12 -5.14 20.42
N TRP A 150 -6.61 -4.30 19.53
CA TRP A 150 -7.23 -4.03 18.23
C TRP A 150 -7.23 -5.25 17.31
N ASP A 151 -6.15 -6.03 17.29
CA ASP A 151 -6.05 -7.27 16.52
C ASP A 151 -7.07 -8.32 17.01
N ALA A 152 -7.45 -8.26 18.28
CA ALA A 152 -8.55 -9.05 18.84
C ALA A 152 -9.96 -8.48 18.53
N GLY A 153 -10.07 -7.45 17.69
CA GLY A 153 -11.33 -6.83 17.28
C GLY A 153 -11.98 -5.92 18.33
N LYS A 154 -11.25 -5.48 19.36
CA LYS A 154 -11.78 -4.65 20.46
C LYS A 154 -11.37 -3.19 20.32
N PHE A 155 -12.18 -2.25 20.82
CA PHE A 155 -11.90 -0.80 20.84
C PHE A 155 -11.57 -0.18 19.46
N ILE A 156 -12.27 -0.64 18.41
CA ILE A 156 -12.08 -0.19 17.02
C ILE A 156 -13.01 0.96 16.60
N ASP A 157 -13.95 1.37 17.45
CA ASP A 157 -14.76 2.56 17.24
C ASP A 157 -13.93 3.84 17.41
N ILE A 158 -14.24 4.88 16.65
CA ILE A 158 -13.49 6.16 16.67
C ILE A 158 -13.35 6.71 18.10
N LYS A 159 -14.43 6.71 18.89
CA LYS A 159 -14.40 7.20 20.27
C LYS A 159 -13.39 6.42 21.12
N ASP A 160 -13.34 5.12 20.95
CA ASP A 160 -12.47 4.24 21.75
C ASP A 160 -11.02 4.27 21.27
N VAL A 161 -10.80 4.41 19.96
CA VAL A 161 -9.47 4.66 19.38
C VAL A 161 -8.85 5.92 19.98
N TYR A 162 -9.62 6.99 20.16
CA TYR A 162 -9.13 8.22 20.80
C TYR A 162 -8.92 8.05 22.31
N LYS A 163 -9.89 7.44 23.04
CA LYS A 163 -9.74 7.18 24.49
C LYS A 163 -8.48 6.35 24.78
N THR A 164 -8.31 5.24 24.08
CA THR A 164 -7.13 4.37 24.23
C THR A 164 -5.84 5.08 23.82
N GLY A 165 -5.88 5.97 22.82
CA GLY A 165 -4.76 6.81 22.43
C GLY A 165 -4.31 7.76 23.56
N TYR A 166 -5.24 8.48 24.18
CA TYR A 166 -4.93 9.35 25.33
C TYR A 166 -4.51 8.55 26.56
N ALA A 167 -5.09 7.38 26.80
CA ALA A 167 -4.68 6.50 27.90
C ALA A 167 -3.23 6.04 27.73
N VAL A 168 -2.83 5.66 26.51
CA VAL A 168 -1.42 5.33 26.19
C VAL A 168 -0.52 6.54 26.45
N LEU A 169 -0.87 7.73 25.96
CA LEU A 169 -0.05 8.93 26.17
C LEU A 169 0.12 9.27 27.66
N GLY A 170 -0.96 9.24 28.44
CA GLY A 170 -0.91 9.48 29.88
C GLY A 170 -0.08 8.43 30.61
N GLY A 171 -0.30 7.14 30.29
CA GLY A 171 0.48 6.03 30.84
C GLY A 171 1.96 6.12 30.50
N THR A 172 2.30 6.57 29.28
CA THR A 172 3.69 6.81 28.88
C THR A 172 4.35 7.86 29.75
N VAL A 173 3.71 9.02 29.96
CA VAL A 173 4.29 10.09 30.79
C VAL A 173 4.53 9.59 32.21
N VAL A 174 3.53 8.99 32.84
CA VAL A 174 3.63 8.49 34.22
C VAL A 174 4.69 7.39 34.33
N GLY A 175 4.64 6.38 33.45
CA GLY A 175 5.58 5.26 33.49
C GLY A 175 7.02 5.68 33.21
N SER A 176 7.23 6.62 32.29
CA SER A 176 8.58 7.11 31.96
C SER A 176 9.19 7.91 33.12
N LEU A 177 8.40 8.76 33.77
CA LEU A 177 8.85 9.51 34.95
C LEU A 177 9.15 8.60 36.13
N TYR A 178 8.30 7.60 36.36
CA TYR A 178 8.55 6.58 37.39
C TYR A 178 9.88 5.86 37.13
N LEU A 179 10.09 5.31 35.93
CA LEU A 179 11.34 4.62 35.60
C LEU A 179 12.57 5.53 35.65
N ALA A 180 12.42 6.82 35.33
CA ALA A 180 13.52 7.78 35.42
C ALA A 180 13.90 8.14 36.87
N SER A 181 12.97 7.97 37.81
CA SER A 181 13.17 8.25 39.23
C SER A 181 13.79 7.10 40.03
N LEU A 182 13.73 5.87 39.52
CA LEU A 182 14.40 4.70 40.08
C LEU A 182 15.93 4.82 40.02
#